data_AF-A0A258D4B4-F1
#
_entry.id   AF-A0A258D4B4-F1
#
_cell.length_a   1.000
_cell.length_b   1.000
_cell.length_c   1.000
_cell.angle_alpha   90.00
_cell.angle_beta   90.00
_cell.angle_gamma   90.00
#
_symmetry.space_group_name_H-M   'P 1'
#
loop_
_entity.id
_entity.type
_entity.pdbx_description
1 polymer ?
#
loop_
_entity_poly.entity_id
_entity_poly.type
_entity_poly.pdbx_seq_one_letter_code
_entity_poly.pdbx_strand_id
1 'polypeptide(L)'
;MYGDWHKHGLRISVCLQFDDIKREDWKDIERDARAYAKGFAMNFGPGGKYPFVEWVELGNEPGLLDDATYLRIFQAMAEGIREGNPQLKIATCNTEAGGSDRYWKGAAIFEPHLPLIDVLRIHRYAIKDGWPTWRRSFPEDKTVPYLSHIQSMLDWRNEHAPKREMWVSEFGWDCSTKKPDPKGDMAKFITCSDDEQAMWIVRSYLLFAEMGIDKAFLYFFNDEDKPAFHACSGITRNYQPKPAYHAVAWMLKHLADHRFTRALQKSEQDGYLFEFTAERADAPRVFAAWHASKNDVELPLALGGATILRSERMPLVPGDAADAGVKPGDTSLKAGTLPVLIWVK
;
A
#
# COMPACT_ATOMS: atom_id res chain seq x y z
N MET A 1 4.14 21.32 8.52
CA MET A 1 3.99 19.94 8.01
C MET A 1 2.54 19.58 7.71
N TYR A 2 1.70 19.13 8.66
CA TYR A 2 0.31 18.69 8.33
C TYR A 2 -0.51 19.77 7.61
N GLY A 3 -0.44 21.01 8.08
CA GLY A 3 -1.11 22.12 7.41
C GLY A 3 -0.62 22.35 5.97
N ASP A 4 0.63 22.05 5.65
CA ASP A 4 1.18 22.23 4.30
C ASP A 4 0.76 21.08 3.38
N TRP A 5 0.80 19.84 3.86
CA TRP A 5 0.26 18.68 3.14
C TRP A 5 -1.23 18.86 2.84
N HIS A 6 -2.00 19.31 3.83
CA HIS A 6 -3.42 19.60 3.67
C HIS A 6 -3.69 20.72 2.65
N LYS A 7 -2.89 21.80 2.63
CA LYS A 7 -2.98 22.84 1.59
C LYS A 7 -2.76 22.30 0.17
N HIS A 8 -1.99 21.23 0.03
CA HIS A 8 -1.76 20.53 -1.24
C HIS A 8 -2.78 19.41 -1.51
N GLY A 9 -3.88 19.35 -0.75
CA GLY A 9 -4.96 18.39 -0.96
C GLY A 9 -4.65 16.97 -0.47
N LEU A 10 -3.58 16.77 0.30
CA LEU A 10 -3.29 15.48 0.91
C LEU A 10 -4.18 15.24 2.12
N ARG A 11 -4.78 14.04 2.13
CA ARG A 11 -5.55 13.50 3.24
C ARG A 11 -4.60 12.77 4.19
N ILE A 12 -4.70 13.05 5.49
CA ILE A 12 -3.65 12.63 6.44
C ILE A 12 -4.15 11.51 7.36
N SER A 13 -3.37 10.43 7.39
CA SER A 13 -3.44 9.37 8.40
C SER A 13 -2.18 9.45 9.26
N VAL A 14 -2.34 9.43 10.59
CA VAL A 14 -1.22 9.52 11.54
C VAL A 14 -1.08 8.22 12.31
N CYS A 15 0.16 7.77 12.54
CA CYS A 15 0.42 6.64 13.42
C CYS A 15 0.88 7.08 14.81
N LEU A 16 0.08 6.73 15.82
CA LEU A 16 0.44 6.93 17.22
C LEU A 16 1.21 5.70 17.68
N GLN A 17 2.53 5.77 17.50
CA GLN A 17 3.45 4.71 17.88
C GLN A 17 3.71 4.76 19.39
N PHE A 18 3.50 3.62 20.02
CA PHE A 18 3.81 3.38 21.43
C PHE A 18 4.53 2.03 21.62
N ASP A 19 4.92 1.41 20.51
CA ASP A 19 5.45 0.06 20.41
C ASP A 19 6.76 -0.12 21.19
N ASP A 20 7.54 0.97 21.33
CA ASP A 20 8.80 1.01 22.06
C ASP A 20 8.67 1.45 23.53
N ILE A 21 7.46 1.81 23.98
CA ILE A 21 7.24 2.23 25.38
C ILE A 21 7.19 0.97 26.25
N LYS A 22 8.14 0.81 27.16
CA LYS A 22 8.17 -0.32 28.06
C LYS A 22 7.04 -0.22 29.08
N ARG A 23 6.55 -1.37 29.54
CA ARG A 23 5.43 -1.44 30.49
C ARG A 23 5.72 -0.62 31.76
N GLU A 24 6.94 -0.68 32.27
CA GLU A 24 7.41 0.03 33.46
C GLU A 24 7.47 1.55 33.30
N ASP A 25 7.48 2.07 32.07
CA ASP A 25 7.51 3.51 31.79
C ASP A 25 6.11 4.13 31.87
N TRP A 26 5.05 3.32 31.86
CA TRP A 26 3.67 3.76 32.07
C TRP A 26 3.38 3.94 33.56
N LYS A 27 2.84 5.11 33.95
CA LYS A 27 2.35 5.33 35.32
C LYS A 27 0.99 4.69 35.51
N ASP A 28 0.11 4.88 34.53
CA ASP A 28 -1.23 4.29 34.46
C ASP A 28 -1.58 4.16 32.97
N ILE A 29 -1.47 2.95 32.43
CA ILE A 29 -1.59 2.67 30.99
C ILE A 29 -2.91 3.25 30.45
N GLU A 30 -4.04 2.91 31.08
CA GLU A 30 -5.35 3.30 30.61
C GLU A 30 -5.56 4.81 30.72
N ARG A 31 -5.23 5.41 31.86
CA ARG A 31 -5.42 6.85 32.04
C ARG A 31 -4.53 7.65 31.09
N ASP A 32 -3.26 7.29 31.01
CA ASP A 32 -2.26 8.07 30.27
C ASP A 32 -2.50 7.94 28.75
N ALA A 33 -2.81 6.74 28.25
CA ALA A 33 -3.12 6.50 26.84
C ALA A 33 -4.43 7.20 26.41
N ARG A 34 -5.49 7.12 27.23
CA ARG A 34 -6.77 7.82 26.98
C ARG A 34 -6.59 9.34 26.97
N ALA A 35 -5.86 9.89 27.94
CA ALA A 35 -5.61 11.33 28.02
C ALA A 35 -4.84 11.84 26.81
N TYR A 36 -3.79 11.13 26.38
CA TYR A 36 -3.02 11.48 25.19
C TYR A 36 -3.90 11.46 23.93
N ALA A 37 -4.61 10.36 23.69
CA ALA A 37 -5.41 10.18 22.48
C ALA A 37 -6.58 11.18 22.40
N LYS A 38 -7.21 11.49 23.54
CA LYS A 38 -8.22 12.56 23.65
C LYS A 38 -7.65 13.93 23.29
N GLY A 39 -6.50 14.28 23.88
CA GLY A 39 -5.82 15.54 23.60
C GLY A 39 -5.46 15.67 22.12
N PHE A 40 -4.95 14.59 21.51
CA PHE A 40 -4.64 14.55 20.08
C PHE A 40 -5.91 14.76 19.23
N ALA A 41 -6.98 14.01 19.50
CA ALA A 41 -8.23 14.07 18.75
C ALA A 41 -8.90 15.46 18.80
N MET A 42 -8.92 16.11 19.97
CA MET A 42 -9.45 17.47 20.14
C MET A 42 -8.68 18.52 19.32
N ASN A 43 -7.37 18.33 19.16
CA ASN A 43 -6.53 19.29 18.45
C ASN A 43 -6.49 19.02 16.95
N PHE A 44 -6.31 17.78 16.53
CA PHE A 44 -5.99 17.46 15.12
C PHE A 44 -7.13 16.84 14.32
N GLY A 45 -8.14 16.29 15.00
CA GLY A 45 -9.30 15.71 14.33
C GLY A 45 -10.21 16.75 13.66
N PRO A 46 -11.18 16.31 12.84
CA PRO A 46 -12.10 17.19 12.13
C PRO A 46 -12.82 18.18 13.06
N GLY A 47 -12.80 19.47 12.73
CA GLY A 47 -13.38 20.53 13.58
C GLY A 47 -12.56 20.90 14.83
N GLY A 48 -11.41 20.26 15.06
CA GLY A 48 -10.45 20.64 16.10
C GLY A 48 -9.67 21.92 15.80
N LYS A 49 -8.69 22.24 16.66
CA LYS A 49 -7.84 23.44 16.53
C LYS A 49 -7.02 23.48 15.24
N TYR A 50 -6.56 22.31 14.79
CA TYR A 50 -5.72 22.08 13.62
C TYR A 50 -6.26 20.88 12.82
N PRO A 51 -7.44 21.01 12.20
CA PRO A 51 -8.27 19.89 11.74
C PRO A 51 -7.73 19.28 10.44
N PHE A 52 -6.52 18.71 10.49
CA PHE A 52 -5.79 18.21 9.33
C PHE A 52 -5.73 16.68 9.28
N VAL A 53 -6.05 15.99 10.38
CA VAL A 53 -5.94 14.53 10.49
C VAL A 53 -7.32 13.91 10.39
N GLU A 54 -7.45 12.95 9.48
CA GLU A 54 -8.72 12.26 9.20
C GLU A 54 -8.75 10.85 9.80
N TRP A 55 -7.58 10.19 9.90
CA TRP A 55 -7.45 8.87 10.50
C TRP A 55 -6.27 8.80 11.46
N VAL A 56 -6.40 7.90 12.42
CA VAL A 56 -5.34 7.58 13.36
C VAL A 56 -5.15 6.07 13.49
N GLU A 57 -3.90 5.63 13.38
CA GLU A 57 -3.44 4.30 13.73
C GLU A 57 -3.04 4.22 15.19
N LEU A 58 -3.40 3.10 15.83
CA LEU A 58 -3.02 2.82 17.20
C LEU A 58 -1.97 1.68 17.24
N GLY A 59 -0.69 2.06 17.25
CA GLY A 59 0.48 1.18 17.16
C GLY A 59 0.86 0.83 15.71
N ASN A 60 2.14 0.62 15.40
CA ASN A 60 2.59 0.30 14.03
C ASN A 60 2.67 -1.21 13.80
N GLU A 61 3.63 -1.83 14.49
CA GLU A 61 3.94 -3.26 14.47
C GLU A 61 4.15 -3.75 15.90
N PRO A 62 3.12 -3.70 16.76
CA PRO A 62 3.22 -3.83 18.23
C PRO A 62 3.43 -5.28 18.68
N GLY A 63 4.08 -6.13 17.89
CA GLY A 63 4.18 -7.57 18.13
C GLY A 63 5.01 -7.94 19.37
N LEU A 64 5.79 -7.00 19.92
CA LEU A 64 6.51 -7.19 21.18
C LEU A 64 5.65 -6.99 22.43
N LEU A 65 4.51 -6.30 22.32
CA LEU A 65 3.54 -6.22 23.41
C LEU A 65 2.70 -7.50 23.41
N ASP A 66 2.35 -8.05 24.57
CA ASP A 66 1.35 -9.11 24.61
C ASP A 66 -0.04 -8.57 24.24
N ASP A 67 -0.92 -9.44 23.74
CA ASP A 67 -2.22 -9.03 23.21
C ASP A 67 -3.11 -8.37 24.27
N ALA A 68 -3.04 -8.81 25.53
CA ALA A 68 -3.82 -8.24 26.61
C ALA A 68 -3.35 -6.81 26.95
N THR A 69 -2.04 -6.59 27.01
CA THR A 69 -1.47 -5.25 27.21
C THR A 69 -1.78 -4.33 26.03
N TYR A 70 -1.62 -4.81 24.79
CA TYR A 70 -1.94 -4.04 23.59
C TYR A 70 -3.42 -3.63 23.57
N LEU A 71 -4.35 -4.56 23.84
CA LEU A 71 -5.79 -4.26 23.85
C LEU A 71 -6.19 -3.24 24.93
N ARG A 72 -5.53 -3.24 26.10
CA ARG A 72 -5.73 -2.21 27.13
C ARG A 72 -5.35 -0.82 26.61
N ILE A 73 -4.20 -0.70 25.94
CA ILE A 73 -3.76 0.56 25.33
C ILE A 73 -4.71 0.97 24.21
N PHE A 74 -4.98 0.04 23.28
CA PHE A 74 -5.87 0.27 22.13
C PHE A 74 -7.23 0.79 22.57
N GLN A 75 -7.88 0.10 23.52
CA GLN A 75 -9.20 0.48 24.00
C GLN A 75 -9.17 1.85 24.67
N ALA A 76 -8.20 2.11 25.55
CA ALA A 76 -8.07 3.40 26.22
C ALA A 76 -7.86 4.57 25.23
N MET A 77 -7.00 4.38 24.22
CA MET A 77 -6.77 5.38 23.18
C MET A 77 -8.02 5.58 22.32
N ALA A 78 -8.69 4.51 21.91
CA ALA A 78 -9.89 4.58 21.09
C ALA A 78 -11.04 5.30 21.82
N GLU A 79 -11.27 5.00 23.10
CA GLU A 79 -12.22 5.72 23.95
C GLU A 79 -11.84 7.21 24.08
N GLY A 80 -10.56 7.51 24.29
CA GLY A 80 -10.05 8.87 24.34
C GLY A 80 -10.31 9.64 23.03
N ILE A 81 -10.08 9.01 21.88
CA ILE A 81 -10.40 9.58 20.57
C ILE A 81 -11.88 9.86 20.45
N ARG A 82 -12.76 8.92 20.81
CA ARG A 82 -14.22 9.12 20.72
C ARG A 82 -14.71 10.24 21.63
N GLU A 83 -14.13 10.41 22.81
CA GLU A 83 -14.40 11.54 23.69
C GLU A 83 -13.92 12.88 23.14
N GLY A 84 -12.71 12.89 22.58
CA GLY A 84 -12.07 14.12 22.11
C GLY A 84 -12.63 14.60 20.77
N ASN A 85 -12.91 13.65 19.88
CA ASN A 85 -13.46 13.89 18.56
C ASN A 85 -14.08 12.60 17.96
N PRO A 86 -15.42 12.44 18.00
CA PRO A 86 -16.06 11.26 17.45
C PRO A 86 -15.97 11.13 15.92
N GLN A 87 -15.57 12.19 15.20
CA GLN A 87 -15.40 12.17 13.74
C GLN A 87 -14.01 11.69 13.29
N LEU A 88 -13.01 11.67 14.17
CA LEU A 88 -11.69 11.14 13.84
C LEU A 88 -11.76 9.62 13.68
N LYS A 89 -11.37 9.11 12.51
CA LYS A 89 -11.46 7.68 12.21
C LYS A 89 -10.31 6.89 12.84
N ILE A 90 -10.59 5.69 13.33
CA ILE A 90 -9.62 4.83 14.02
C ILE A 90 -9.27 3.65 13.12
N ALA A 91 -7.98 3.38 12.99
CA ALA A 91 -7.44 2.27 12.24
C ALA A 91 -6.60 1.37 13.15
N THR A 92 -6.65 0.06 12.93
CA THR A 92 -5.80 -0.91 13.67
C THR A 92 -4.33 -0.70 13.36
N CYS A 93 -3.44 -1.24 14.19
CA CYS A 93 -2.05 -1.49 13.78
C CYS A 93 -1.97 -2.48 12.62
N ASN A 94 -0.74 -2.84 12.21
CA ASN A 94 -0.53 -3.99 11.33
C ASN A 94 -1.22 -5.25 11.90
N THR A 95 -2.15 -5.81 11.12
CA THR A 95 -3.03 -6.90 11.54
C THR A 95 -3.04 -8.01 10.50
N GLU A 96 -3.13 -9.25 10.99
CA GLU A 96 -3.24 -10.45 10.17
C GLU A 96 -4.41 -11.33 10.54
N ALA A 97 -4.93 -12.10 9.58
CA ALA A 97 -6.05 -13.00 9.84
C ALA A 97 -5.66 -14.16 10.77
N GLY A 98 -4.36 -14.50 10.80
CA GLY A 98 -3.79 -15.47 11.73
C GLY A 98 -3.62 -14.91 13.15
N GLY A 99 -2.80 -15.59 13.94
CA GLY A 99 -2.43 -15.13 15.28
C GLY A 99 -1.45 -13.96 15.26
N SER A 100 -1.30 -13.32 16.42
CA SER A 100 -0.27 -12.30 16.66
C SER A 100 1.15 -12.87 16.54
N ASP A 101 2.07 -12.08 16.00
CA ASP A 101 3.49 -12.40 15.87
C ASP A 101 4.32 -11.13 16.09
N ARG A 102 5.63 -11.20 15.89
CA ARG A 102 6.61 -10.14 16.13
C ARG A 102 6.28 -8.79 15.48
N TYR A 103 5.59 -8.77 14.34
CA TYR A 103 5.34 -7.55 13.56
C TYR A 103 3.86 -7.19 13.42
N TRP A 104 2.94 -7.99 13.97
CA TRP A 104 1.51 -7.77 13.80
C TRP A 104 0.68 -8.34 14.93
N LYS A 105 -0.58 -7.92 14.97
CA LYS A 105 -1.62 -8.50 15.82
C LYS A 105 -2.55 -9.40 15.03
N GLY A 106 -3.08 -10.43 15.67
CA GLY A 106 -4.11 -11.27 15.08
C GLY A 106 -5.44 -10.54 15.02
N ALA A 107 -6.17 -10.62 13.92
CA ALA A 107 -7.40 -9.88 13.69
C ALA A 107 -8.50 -10.24 14.71
N ALA A 108 -8.55 -11.52 15.11
CA ALA A 108 -9.53 -12.03 16.07
C ALA A 108 -9.50 -11.32 17.43
N ILE A 109 -8.35 -10.76 17.84
CA ILE A 109 -8.26 -10.05 19.14
C ILE A 109 -9.11 -8.77 19.14
N PHE A 110 -9.41 -8.23 17.96
CA PHE A 110 -10.17 -6.99 17.80
C PHE A 110 -11.68 -7.21 17.70
N GLU A 111 -12.18 -8.45 17.63
CA GLU A 111 -13.62 -8.73 17.49
C GLU A 111 -14.48 -7.99 18.54
N PRO A 112 -14.12 -7.97 19.84
CA PRO A 112 -14.89 -7.23 20.85
C PRO A 112 -14.83 -5.71 20.67
N HIS A 113 -13.87 -5.20 19.90
CA HIS A 113 -13.56 -3.79 19.72
C HIS A 113 -13.92 -3.27 18.32
N LEU A 114 -14.48 -4.10 17.45
CA LEU A 114 -14.93 -3.71 16.11
C LEU A 114 -15.83 -2.46 16.07
N PRO A 115 -16.70 -2.17 17.06
CA PRO A 115 -17.45 -0.92 17.08
C PRO A 115 -16.58 0.35 17.12
N LEU A 116 -15.35 0.25 17.65
CA LEU A 116 -14.41 1.36 17.77
C LEU A 116 -13.54 1.55 16.51
N ILE A 117 -13.36 0.51 15.69
CA ILE A 117 -12.44 0.47 14.55
C ILE A 117 -13.15 0.88 13.27
N ASP A 118 -12.65 1.85 12.53
CA ASP A 118 -13.18 2.23 11.21
C ASP A 118 -12.48 1.51 10.06
N VAL A 119 -11.19 1.17 10.24
CA VAL A 119 -10.32 0.63 9.21
C VAL A 119 -9.46 -0.51 9.76
N LEU A 120 -9.42 -1.63 9.05
CA LEU A 120 -8.47 -2.73 9.28
C LEU A 120 -7.24 -2.54 8.40
N ARG A 121 -6.05 -2.86 8.91
CA ARG A 121 -4.79 -2.61 8.22
C ARG A 121 -3.83 -3.78 8.20
N ILE A 122 -3.03 -3.86 7.14
CA ILE A 122 -2.02 -4.89 6.94
C ILE A 122 -0.75 -4.30 6.33
N HIS A 123 0.41 -4.76 6.78
CA HIS A 123 1.72 -4.50 6.18
C HIS A 123 2.16 -5.74 5.42
N ARG A 124 2.49 -5.55 4.14
CA ARG A 124 2.89 -6.64 3.28
C ARG A 124 4.02 -6.30 2.37
N TYR A 125 4.93 -7.25 2.32
CA TYR A 125 6.06 -7.20 1.42
C TYR A 125 6.27 -8.56 0.78
N ALA A 126 6.61 -8.57 -0.52
CA ALA A 126 6.86 -9.79 -1.27
C ALA A 126 8.22 -10.41 -0.91
N ILE A 127 8.38 -10.88 0.32
CA ILE A 127 9.62 -11.48 0.84
C ILE A 127 9.72 -12.92 0.32
N LYS A 128 10.76 -13.17 -0.48
CA LYS A 128 11.11 -14.52 -0.97
C LYS A 128 11.93 -15.29 0.05
N ASP A 129 12.94 -14.63 0.59
CA ASP A 129 13.85 -15.18 1.59
C ASP A 129 13.91 -14.21 2.77
N GLY A 130 13.81 -14.73 3.99
CA GLY A 130 13.97 -13.93 5.21
C GLY A 130 15.43 -13.54 5.48
N TRP A 131 15.72 -13.17 6.72
CA TRP A 131 17.10 -12.99 7.19
C TRP A 131 17.97 -14.21 6.81
N PRO A 132 19.20 -14.01 6.27
CA PRO A 132 19.94 -12.75 6.18
C PRO A 132 19.88 -12.04 4.81
N THR A 133 19.14 -12.57 3.83
CA THR A 133 19.16 -12.00 2.46
C THR A 133 18.06 -10.98 2.22
N TRP A 134 16.90 -11.16 2.85
CA TRP A 134 15.71 -10.31 2.66
C TRP A 134 15.30 -10.14 1.19
N ARG A 135 15.61 -11.14 0.35
CA ARG A 135 15.35 -11.06 -1.09
C ARG A 135 13.85 -10.87 -1.33
N ARG A 136 13.51 -9.90 -2.17
CA ARG A 136 12.13 -9.66 -2.60
C ARG A 136 11.80 -10.44 -3.88
N SER A 137 10.53 -10.71 -4.10
CA SER A 137 9.98 -11.23 -5.37
C SER A 137 9.03 -10.22 -6.01
N PHE A 138 8.58 -10.52 -7.23
CA PHE A 138 7.54 -9.78 -7.91
C PHE A 138 6.17 -9.99 -7.24
N PRO A 139 5.22 -9.03 -7.34
CA PRO A 139 3.98 -9.06 -6.57
C PRO A 139 3.04 -10.22 -6.92
N GLU A 140 3.13 -10.76 -8.14
CA GLU A 140 2.32 -11.89 -8.59
C GLU A 140 2.88 -13.26 -8.16
N ASP A 141 4.05 -13.33 -7.53
CA ASP A 141 4.69 -14.60 -7.17
C ASP A 141 3.88 -15.34 -6.10
N LYS A 142 3.17 -16.40 -6.50
CA LYS A 142 2.35 -17.22 -5.59
C LYS A 142 3.14 -18.01 -4.55
N THR A 143 4.46 -18.08 -4.69
CA THR A 143 5.31 -18.80 -3.72
C THR A 143 5.67 -17.95 -2.51
N VAL A 144 5.30 -16.66 -2.49
CA VAL A 144 5.49 -15.78 -1.33
C VAL A 144 4.14 -15.35 -0.73
N PRO A 145 4.05 -15.15 0.59
CA PRO A 145 2.80 -14.79 1.27
C PRO A 145 2.42 -13.30 1.11
N TYR A 146 2.52 -12.76 -0.11
CA TYR A 146 2.21 -11.35 -0.38
C TYR A 146 0.71 -11.13 -0.57
N LEU A 147 0.17 -11.52 -1.73
CA LEU A 147 -1.27 -11.35 -2.02
C LEU A 147 -2.14 -12.33 -1.23
N SER A 148 -1.65 -13.55 -0.96
CA SER A 148 -2.44 -14.57 -0.27
C SER A 148 -2.83 -14.14 1.14
N HIS A 149 -1.94 -13.49 1.88
CA HIS A 149 -2.28 -13.01 3.22
C HIS A 149 -3.17 -11.76 3.20
N ILE A 150 -3.05 -10.90 2.17
CA ILE A 150 -4.00 -9.80 1.97
C ILE A 150 -5.40 -10.38 1.72
N GLN A 151 -5.48 -11.43 0.90
CA GLN A 151 -6.74 -12.15 0.67
C GLN A 151 -7.29 -12.74 1.96
N SER A 152 -6.47 -13.41 2.78
CA SER A 152 -6.93 -13.93 4.08
C SER A 152 -7.48 -12.85 4.99
N MET A 153 -6.87 -11.65 5.01
CA MET A 153 -7.42 -10.51 5.77
C MET A 153 -8.72 -9.96 5.17
N LEU A 154 -8.86 -9.94 3.84
CA LEU A 154 -10.11 -9.57 3.18
C LEU A 154 -11.22 -10.57 3.52
N ASP A 155 -10.92 -11.87 3.50
CA ASP A 155 -11.86 -12.93 3.84
C ASP A 155 -12.31 -12.80 5.30
N TRP A 156 -11.36 -12.60 6.22
CA TRP A 156 -11.67 -12.32 7.63
C TRP A 156 -12.51 -11.06 7.80
N ARG A 157 -12.16 -9.95 7.12
CA ARG A 157 -12.96 -8.72 7.14
C ARG A 157 -14.37 -8.97 6.65
N ASN A 158 -14.55 -9.73 5.57
CA ASN A 158 -15.86 -10.00 4.99
C ASN A 158 -16.75 -10.83 5.93
N GLU A 159 -16.16 -11.76 6.68
CA GLU A 159 -16.87 -12.59 7.64
C GLU A 159 -17.21 -11.84 8.94
N HIS A 160 -16.24 -11.12 9.51
CA HIS A 160 -16.36 -10.57 10.87
C HIS A 160 -16.66 -9.06 10.90
N ALA A 161 -16.26 -8.32 9.88
CA ALA A 161 -16.32 -6.86 9.83
C ALA A 161 -16.69 -6.29 8.44
N PRO A 162 -17.75 -6.79 7.75
CA PRO A 162 -17.98 -6.57 6.31
C PRO A 162 -18.14 -5.11 5.88
N LYS A 163 -18.40 -4.19 6.83
CA LYS A 163 -18.58 -2.77 6.57
C LYS A 163 -17.32 -1.92 6.81
N ARG A 164 -16.22 -2.54 7.25
CA ARG A 164 -14.97 -1.83 7.55
C ARG A 164 -14.11 -1.75 6.29
N GLU A 165 -13.39 -0.64 6.16
CA GLU A 165 -12.39 -0.47 5.10
C GLU A 165 -11.20 -1.41 5.38
N MET A 166 -10.56 -1.90 4.33
CA MET A 166 -9.33 -2.68 4.38
C MET A 166 -8.21 -1.93 3.68
N TRP A 167 -7.15 -1.59 4.42
CA TRP A 167 -6.01 -0.87 3.89
C TRP A 167 -4.73 -1.70 3.92
N VAL A 168 -3.90 -1.52 2.91
CA VAL A 168 -2.49 -1.94 2.95
C VAL A 168 -1.68 -0.73 3.41
N SER A 169 -1.39 -0.61 4.72
CA SER A 169 -0.71 0.57 5.29
C SER A 169 0.79 0.61 5.06
N GLU A 170 1.39 -0.52 4.68
CA GLU A 170 2.77 -0.54 4.21
C GLU A 170 2.97 -1.64 3.17
N PHE A 171 3.58 -1.27 2.04
CA PHE A 171 4.16 -2.20 1.07
C PHE A 171 5.27 -1.50 0.31
N GLY A 172 6.19 -2.25 -0.30
CA GLY A 172 7.27 -1.66 -1.09
C GLY A 172 8.39 -2.64 -1.41
N TRP A 173 9.43 -2.13 -2.07
CA TRP A 173 10.62 -2.89 -2.44
C TRP A 173 11.87 -2.08 -2.17
N ASP A 174 12.90 -2.76 -1.67
CA ASP A 174 14.19 -2.17 -1.34
C ASP A 174 15.10 -2.15 -2.58
N CYS A 175 15.51 -0.95 -3.00
CA CYS A 175 16.43 -0.74 -4.12
C CYS A 175 17.57 0.24 -3.79
N SER A 176 18.79 -0.28 -3.67
CA SER A 176 20.02 0.50 -3.51
C SER A 176 20.94 0.39 -4.73
N THR A 177 21.65 1.48 -5.02
CA THR A 177 22.76 1.47 -6.00
C THR A 177 24.09 0.99 -5.41
N LYS A 178 24.15 0.86 -4.08
CA LYS A 178 25.34 0.43 -3.34
C LYS A 178 25.31 -1.06 -3.07
N LYS A 179 26.50 -1.64 -2.92
CA LYS A 179 26.65 -3.01 -2.42
C LYS A 179 26.63 -2.98 -0.89
N PRO A 180 26.04 -4.00 -0.23
CA PRO A 180 26.17 -4.15 1.21
C PRO A 180 27.63 -4.23 1.65
N ASP A 181 27.95 -3.71 2.83
CA ASP A 181 29.26 -3.89 3.44
C ASP A 181 29.46 -5.39 3.73
N PRO A 182 30.47 -6.06 3.13
CA PRO A 182 30.71 -7.48 3.35
C PRO A 182 31.06 -7.84 4.80
N LYS A 183 31.37 -6.86 5.66
CA LYS A 183 31.65 -7.04 7.09
C LYS A 183 30.49 -6.62 7.99
N GLY A 184 29.43 -6.03 7.44
CA GLY A 184 28.28 -5.58 8.21
C GLY A 184 27.20 -6.65 8.39
N ASP A 185 26.25 -6.40 9.29
CA ASP A 185 25.15 -7.32 9.57
C ASP A 185 24.30 -7.62 8.32
N MET A 186 24.23 -6.67 7.38
CA MET A 186 23.50 -6.80 6.11
C MET A 186 24.37 -7.30 4.96
N ALA A 187 25.53 -7.91 5.21
CA ALA A 187 26.48 -8.36 4.18
C ALA A 187 25.87 -9.26 3.08
N LYS A 188 24.79 -9.99 3.39
CA LYS A 188 24.09 -10.91 2.48
C LYS A 188 22.82 -10.31 1.86
N PHE A 189 22.52 -9.05 2.14
CA PHE A 189 21.31 -8.38 1.68
C PHE A 189 21.23 -8.36 0.14
N ILE A 190 20.06 -8.70 -0.39
CA ILE A 190 19.78 -8.71 -1.83
C ILE A 190 18.78 -7.61 -2.15
N THR A 191 19.28 -6.57 -2.82
CA THR A 191 18.48 -5.47 -3.36
C THR A 191 17.83 -5.85 -4.69
N CYS A 192 16.64 -5.30 -4.99
CA CYS A 192 16.14 -5.27 -6.36
C CYS A 192 16.77 -4.09 -7.13
N SER A 193 16.55 -4.05 -8.44
CA SER A 193 16.91 -2.93 -9.31
C SER A 193 15.87 -1.79 -9.25
N ASP A 194 16.27 -0.58 -9.69
CA ASP A 194 15.37 0.58 -9.71
C ASP A 194 14.15 0.33 -10.64
N ASP A 195 14.35 -0.38 -11.74
CA ASP A 195 13.29 -0.74 -12.69
C ASP A 195 12.31 -1.77 -12.10
N GLU A 196 12.84 -2.79 -11.40
CA GLU A 196 12.03 -3.77 -10.68
C GLU A 196 11.17 -3.10 -9.61
N GLN A 197 11.76 -2.22 -8.80
CA GLN A 197 11.03 -1.44 -7.81
C GLN A 197 9.86 -0.68 -8.45
N ALA A 198 10.13 0.05 -9.54
CA ALA A 198 9.13 0.87 -10.23
C ALA A 198 7.95 0.04 -10.76
N MET A 199 8.24 -1.04 -11.49
CA MET A 199 7.17 -1.87 -12.08
C MET A 199 6.39 -2.64 -11.03
N TRP A 200 7.06 -3.18 -10.00
CA TRP A 200 6.39 -3.95 -8.95
C TRP A 200 5.46 -3.10 -8.10
N ILE A 201 5.83 -1.85 -7.82
CA ILE A 201 4.96 -0.91 -7.11
C ILE A 201 3.68 -0.65 -7.90
N VAL A 202 3.78 -0.27 -9.18
CA VAL A 202 2.59 0.03 -10.01
C VAL A 202 1.70 -1.21 -10.16
N ARG A 203 2.29 -2.38 -10.42
CA ARG A 203 1.54 -3.64 -10.52
C ARG A 203 0.81 -3.99 -9.22
N SER A 204 1.42 -3.71 -8.07
CA SER A 204 0.78 -3.94 -6.76
C SER A 204 -0.45 -3.08 -6.57
N TYR A 205 -0.40 -1.79 -6.92
CA TYR A 205 -1.60 -0.94 -6.89
C TYR A 205 -2.71 -1.47 -7.80
N LEU A 206 -2.38 -1.97 -9.01
CA LEU A 206 -3.36 -2.56 -9.93
C LEU A 206 -3.98 -3.85 -9.35
N LEU A 207 -3.17 -4.69 -8.72
CA LEU A 207 -3.63 -5.91 -8.04
C LEU A 207 -4.48 -5.58 -6.81
N PHE A 208 -4.09 -4.60 -6.00
CA PHE A 208 -4.86 -4.14 -4.85
C PHE A 208 -6.22 -3.57 -5.24
N ALA A 209 -6.29 -2.84 -6.35
CA ALA A 209 -7.55 -2.34 -6.89
C ALA A 209 -8.49 -3.50 -7.29
N GLU A 210 -7.94 -4.58 -7.87
CA GLU A 210 -8.72 -5.78 -8.20
C GLU A 210 -9.19 -6.56 -6.98
N MET A 211 -8.37 -6.64 -5.94
CA MET A 211 -8.71 -7.29 -4.67
C MET A 211 -9.75 -6.52 -3.84
N GLY A 212 -10.06 -5.27 -4.21
CA GLY A 212 -10.98 -4.41 -3.45
C GLY A 212 -10.37 -3.81 -2.19
N ILE A 213 -9.07 -3.50 -2.23
CA ILE A 213 -8.40 -2.71 -1.19
C ILE A 213 -8.82 -1.25 -1.31
N ASP A 214 -9.29 -0.66 -0.21
CA ASP A 214 -9.81 0.70 -0.19
C ASP A 214 -8.70 1.76 -0.27
N LYS A 215 -7.52 1.45 0.29
CA LYS A 215 -6.35 2.34 0.26
C LYS A 215 -5.05 1.56 0.44
N ALA A 216 -3.99 1.98 -0.25
CA ALA A 216 -2.65 1.43 -0.08
C ALA A 216 -1.62 2.55 0.09
N PHE A 217 -0.68 2.36 1.01
CA PHE A 217 0.38 3.31 1.34
C PHE A 217 1.73 2.68 1.02
N LEU A 218 2.43 3.31 0.09
CA LEU A 218 3.77 2.89 -0.32
C LEU A 218 4.80 3.30 0.74
N TYR A 219 5.52 2.31 1.26
CA TYR A 219 6.74 2.50 2.02
C TYR A 219 7.92 2.57 1.03
N PHE A 220 8.54 3.72 0.78
CA PHE A 220 8.30 5.03 1.41
C PHE A 220 8.71 6.19 0.48
N PHE A 221 8.62 7.44 0.96
CA PHE A 221 8.90 8.60 0.12
C PHE A 221 10.39 8.71 -0.24
N ASN A 222 11.30 8.78 0.74
CA ASN A 222 12.70 9.13 0.51
C ASN A 222 13.71 8.30 1.30
N ASP A 223 14.67 7.67 0.64
CA ASP A 223 15.78 6.91 1.27
C ASP A 223 17.16 7.59 1.19
N GLU A 224 18.14 7.05 1.93
CA GLU A 224 19.55 7.49 1.95
C GLU A 224 20.48 6.57 1.12
N ASP A 225 19.90 5.71 0.28
CA ASP A 225 20.61 4.68 -0.49
C ASP A 225 21.46 3.75 0.39
N LYS A 226 20.88 3.25 1.48
CA LYS A 226 21.56 2.28 2.37
C LYS A 226 21.11 0.86 2.00
N PRO A 227 22.03 -0.04 1.58
CA PRO A 227 21.67 -1.40 1.17
C PRO A 227 21.36 -2.28 2.39
N ALA A 228 20.15 -2.11 2.94
CA ALA A 228 19.63 -2.84 4.08
C ALA A 228 18.09 -2.91 4.02
N PHE A 229 17.52 -3.89 4.71
CA PHE A 229 16.07 -4.08 4.83
C PHE A 229 15.38 -2.78 5.28
N HIS A 230 14.42 -2.30 4.48
CA HIS A 230 13.66 -1.06 4.68
C HIS A 230 14.46 0.26 4.65
N ALA A 231 15.76 0.23 4.32
CA ALA A 231 16.63 1.40 4.31
C ALA A 231 16.87 2.01 2.91
N CYS A 232 16.33 1.37 1.86
CA CYS A 232 16.43 1.81 0.47
C CYS A 232 15.12 1.62 -0.34
N SER A 233 13.98 1.62 0.34
CA SER A 233 12.64 1.47 -0.26
C SER A 233 11.99 2.79 -0.72
N GLY A 234 12.72 3.91 -0.70
CA GLY A 234 12.20 5.20 -1.13
C GLY A 234 11.78 5.17 -2.61
N ILE A 235 10.80 5.98 -3.01
CA ILE A 235 10.61 6.36 -4.42
C ILE A 235 11.52 7.52 -4.83
N THR A 236 12.09 8.22 -3.85
CA THR A 236 13.23 9.12 -4.02
C THR A 236 14.44 8.60 -3.24
N ARG A 237 15.62 9.00 -3.70
CA ARG A 237 16.93 8.71 -3.11
C ARG A 237 17.64 10.03 -2.86
N ASN A 238 17.90 10.38 -1.61
CA ASN A 238 18.42 11.70 -1.22
C ASN A 238 17.62 12.87 -1.85
N TYR A 239 16.30 12.73 -1.81
CA TYR A 239 15.28 13.61 -2.40
C TYR A 239 15.37 13.78 -3.92
N GLN A 240 16.14 12.92 -4.61
CA GLN A 240 16.14 12.83 -6.06
C GLN A 240 15.19 11.71 -6.53
N PRO A 241 14.33 11.95 -7.53
CA PRO A 241 13.44 10.93 -8.06
C PRO A 241 14.18 9.66 -8.53
N LYS A 242 13.69 8.49 -8.10
CA LYS A 242 14.04 7.19 -8.70
C LYS A 242 13.04 6.89 -9.83
N PRO A 243 13.28 5.87 -10.68
CA PRO A 243 12.29 5.40 -11.65
C PRO A 243 10.89 5.16 -11.06
N ALA A 244 10.82 4.65 -9.83
CA ALA A 244 9.55 4.43 -9.13
C ALA A 244 8.74 5.72 -8.90
N TYR A 245 9.39 6.87 -8.71
CA TYR A 245 8.70 8.15 -8.59
C TYR A 245 7.91 8.49 -9.86
N HIS A 246 8.56 8.35 -11.02
CA HIS A 246 7.94 8.64 -12.32
C HIS A 246 6.83 7.65 -12.65
N ALA A 247 7.04 6.36 -12.37
CA ALA A 247 6.05 5.32 -12.56
C ALA A 247 4.78 5.55 -11.71
N VAL A 248 4.94 5.85 -10.41
CA VAL A 248 3.82 6.13 -9.51
C VAL A 248 3.11 7.43 -9.90
N ALA A 249 3.83 8.49 -10.22
CA ALA A 249 3.24 9.75 -10.67
C ALA A 249 2.41 9.58 -11.95
N TRP A 250 2.91 8.80 -12.91
CA TRP A 250 2.19 8.44 -14.13
C TRP A 250 0.89 7.68 -13.81
N MET A 251 0.96 6.63 -12.99
CA MET A 251 -0.22 5.86 -12.60
C MET A 251 -1.28 6.75 -11.92
N LEU A 252 -0.88 7.57 -10.94
CA LEU A 252 -1.78 8.47 -10.23
C LEU A 252 -2.41 9.50 -11.19
N LYS A 253 -1.63 10.12 -12.08
CA LYS A 253 -2.13 11.08 -13.07
C LYS A 253 -3.22 10.48 -13.97
N HIS A 254 -3.10 9.21 -14.31
CA HIS A 254 -3.95 8.59 -15.33
C HIS A 254 -5.12 7.77 -14.79
N LEU A 255 -5.06 7.34 -13.52
CA LEU A 255 -6.08 6.50 -12.89
C LEU A 255 -6.75 7.14 -11.66
N ALA A 256 -6.41 8.38 -11.27
CA ALA A 256 -7.00 9.03 -10.08
C ALA A 256 -8.54 9.02 -10.08
N ASP A 257 -9.15 9.29 -11.24
CA ASP A 257 -10.59 9.38 -11.43
C ASP A 257 -11.19 8.09 -12.02
N HIS A 258 -10.43 6.99 -11.97
CA HIS A 258 -10.85 5.70 -12.50
C HIS A 258 -10.96 4.66 -11.37
N ARG A 259 -11.89 3.72 -11.52
CA ARG A 259 -12.10 2.61 -10.60
C ARG A 259 -12.00 1.29 -11.33
N PHE A 260 -11.38 0.31 -10.68
CA PHE A 260 -11.34 -1.04 -11.19
C PHE A 260 -12.76 -1.54 -11.44
N THR A 261 -12.98 -2.14 -12.61
CA THR A 261 -14.27 -2.65 -13.05
C THR A 261 -14.25 -4.17 -13.11
N ARG A 262 -13.24 -4.75 -13.78
CA ARG A 262 -13.07 -6.21 -13.90
C ARG A 262 -11.70 -6.58 -14.42
N ALA A 263 -11.28 -7.81 -14.15
CA ALA A 263 -10.16 -8.45 -14.81
C ALA A 263 -10.68 -9.26 -16.02
N LEU A 264 -10.19 -8.93 -17.21
CA LEU A 264 -10.46 -9.70 -18.44
C LEU A 264 -9.46 -10.84 -18.62
N GLN A 265 -8.25 -10.65 -18.09
CA GLN A 265 -7.22 -11.67 -17.99
C GLN A 265 -6.46 -11.47 -16.66
N LYS A 266 -6.18 -12.57 -15.95
CA LYS A 266 -5.43 -12.58 -14.68
C LYS A 266 -4.63 -13.88 -14.56
N SER A 267 -3.46 -13.94 -15.19
CA SER A 267 -2.62 -15.13 -15.24
C SER A 267 -1.14 -14.75 -15.18
N GLU A 268 -0.38 -15.41 -14.31
CA GLU A 268 1.09 -15.31 -14.34
C GLU A 268 1.69 -15.86 -15.64
N GLN A 269 1.00 -16.78 -16.33
CA GLN A 269 1.46 -17.41 -17.55
C GLN A 269 1.12 -16.59 -18.80
N ASP A 270 -0.07 -16.00 -18.84
CA ASP A 270 -0.63 -15.39 -20.06
C ASP A 270 -0.67 -13.86 -19.97
N GLY A 271 -0.49 -13.30 -18.78
CA GLY A 271 -0.53 -11.85 -18.53
C GLY A 271 -1.80 -11.38 -17.81
N TYR A 272 -1.94 -10.07 -17.75
CA TYR A 272 -2.98 -9.38 -17.00
C TYR A 272 -3.59 -8.29 -17.88
N LEU A 273 -4.92 -8.21 -17.90
CA LEU A 273 -5.67 -7.17 -18.59
C LEU A 273 -6.82 -6.70 -17.69
N PHE A 274 -6.65 -5.56 -17.05
CA PHE A 274 -7.60 -5.02 -16.08
C PHE A 274 -8.31 -3.80 -16.66
N GLU A 275 -9.64 -3.77 -16.57
CA GLU A 275 -10.48 -2.67 -17.04
C GLU A 275 -10.78 -1.71 -15.88
N PHE A 276 -10.60 -0.42 -16.14
CA PHE A 276 -10.90 0.68 -15.25
C PHE A 276 -11.87 1.64 -15.93
N THR A 277 -12.95 1.98 -15.23
CA THR A 277 -13.97 2.92 -15.70
C THR A 277 -13.82 4.23 -14.98
N ALA A 278 -13.94 5.34 -15.70
CA ALA A 278 -13.90 6.66 -15.11
C ALA A 278 -15.16 6.90 -14.25
N GLU A 279 -15.02 7.65 -13.16
CA GLU A 279 -16.16 8.12 -12.36
C GLU A 279 -17.04 9.12 -13.15
N ARG A 280 -16.47 9.73 -14.19
CA ARG A 280 -17.17 10.61 -15.13
C ARG A 280 -17.66 9.83 -16.35
N ALA A 281 -18.96 9.89 -16.63
CA ALA A 281 -19.60 9.11 -17.70
C ALA A 281 -18.97 9.26 -19.10
N ASP A 282 -18.48 10.45 -19.46
CA ASP A 282 -17.94 10.74 -20.80
C ASP A 282 -16.43 10.48 -20.93
N ALA A 283 -15.75 10.11 -19.84
CA ALA A 283 -14.31 9.88 -19.87
C ALA A 283 -14.00 8.47 -20.42
N PRO A 284 -12.88 8.31 -21.15
CA PRO A 284 -12.51 7.03 -21.72
C PRO A 284 -12.28 5.98 -20.62
N ARG A 285 -12.64 4.74 -20.95
CA ARG A 285 -12.22 3.58 -20.16
C ARG A 285 -10.72 3.36 -20.36
N VAL A 286 -10.07 2.83 -19.35
CA VAL A 286 -8.64 2.54 -19.36
C VAL A 286 -8.41 1.08 -19.09
N PHE A 287 -7.58 0.45 -19.91
CA PHE A 287 -7.14 -0.92 -19.72
C PHE A 287 -5.68 -0.91 -19.28
N ALA A 288 -5.37 -1.54 -18.17
CA ALA A 288 -4.00 -1.79 -17.74
C ALA A 288 -3.57 -3.18 -18.17
N ALA A 289 -2.47 -3.29 -18.90
CA ALA A 289 -1.96 -4.53 -19.48
C ALA A 289 -0.49 -4.76 -19.12
N TRP A 290 -0.15 -5.97 -18.68
CA TRP A 290 1.24 -6.36 -18.41
C TRP A 290 1.39 -7.89 -18.35
N HIS A 291 2.62 -8.36 -18.27
CA HIS A 291 2.95 -9.75 -17.92
C HIS A 291 3.81 -9.78 -16.65
N ALA A 292 3.64 -10.79 -15.78
CA ALA A 292 4.32 -10.84 -14.48
C ALA A 292 5.87 -10.82 -14.60
N SER A 293 6.42 -11.65 -15.51
CA SER A 293 7.86 -11.94 -15.56
C SER A 293 8.50 -12.08 -16.96
N LYS A 294 7.74 -11.89 -18.05
CA LYS A 294 8.20 -12.11 -19.43
C LYS A 294 7.92 -10.86 -20.25
N ASN A 295 8.73 -10.68 -21.30
CA ASN A 295 8.52 -9.67 -22.33
C ASN A 295 7.99 -10.30 -23.61
N ASP A 296 7.41 -9.46 -24.46
CA ASP A 296 6.88 -9.82 -25.79
C ASP A 296 5.84 -10.94 -25.80
N VAL A 297 5.09 -11.08 -24.70
CA VAL A 297 3.98 -12.02 -24.60
C VAL A 297 2.79 -11.46 -25.35
N GLU A 298 2.24 -12.25 -26.27
CA GLU A 298 1.01 -11.90 -26.97
C GLU A 298 -0.16 -11.94 -25.98
N LEU A 299 -0.72 -10.77 -25.66
CA LEU A 299 -1.87 -10.64 -24.76
C LEU A 299 -3.09 -10.17 -25.57
N PRO A 300 -4.12 -11.01 -25.73
CA PRO A 300 -5.35 -10.62 -26.43
C PRO A 300 -6.06 -9.45 -25.76
N LEU A 301 -6.47 -8.47 -26.57
CA LEU A 301 -7.20 -7.29 -26.16
C LEU A 301 -8.70 -7.54 -26.34
N ALA A 302 -9.36 -8.03 -25.29
CA ALA A 302 -10.80 -8.28 -25.27
C ALA A 302 -11.62 -6.99 -25.07
N LEU A 303 -11.44 -5.98 -25.95
CA LEU A 303 -11.97 -4.62 -25.77
C LEU A 303 -13.49 -4.47 -26.04
N GLY A 304 -14.17 -5.55 -26.44
CA GLY A 304 -15.62 -5.54 -26.66
C GLY A 304 -16.07 -4.58 -27.77
N GLY A 305 -15.26 -4.41 -28.82
CA GLY A 305 -15.55 -3.51 -29.95
C GLY A 305 -15.25 -2.04 -29.68
N ALA A 306 -14.67 -1.69 -28.53
CA ALA A 306 -14.24 -0.33 -28.24
C ALA A 306 -13.12 0.13 -29.19
N THR A 307 -13.09 1.43 -29.49
CA THR A 307 -12.04 2.01 -30.32
C THR A 307 -10.88 2.47 -29.45
N ILE A 308 -9.67 2.00 -29.75
CA ILE A 308 -8.43 2.45 -29.10
C ILE A 308 -8.16 3.90 -29.47
N LEU A 309 -7.99 4.75 -28.46
CA LEU A 309 -7.69 6.17 -28.62
C LEU A 309 -6.18 6.44 -28.59
N ARG A 310 -5.49 5.82 -27.64
CA ARG A 310 -4.04 5.95 -27.42
C ARG A 310 -3.56 4.86 -26.47
N SER A 311 -2.24 4.67 -26.41
CA SER A 311 -1.60 3.78 -25.46
C SER A 311 -0.31 4.39 -24.92
N GLU A 312 0.01 4.11 -23.67
CA GLU A 312 1.25 4.58 -23.04
C GLU A 312 1.90 3.44 -22.25
N ARG A 313 3.22 3.32 -22.39
CA ARG A 313 4.03 2.43 -21.57
C ARG A 313 4.53 3.19 -20.35
N MET A 314 4.44 2.56 -19.17
CA MET A 314 4.89 3.13 -17.90
C MET A 314 6.31 3.73 -18.04
N PRO A 315 6.50 5.02 -17.69
CA PRO A 315 7.80 5.67 -17.78
C PRO A 315 8.68 5.32 -16.58
N LEU A 316 9.99 5.24 -16.82
CA LEU A 316 11.04 5.05 -15.80
C LEU A 316 11.91 6.31 -15.60
N VAL A 317 11.64 7.35 -16.38
CA VAL A 317 12.42 8.61 -16.41
C VAL A 317 11.46 9.81 -16.45
N PRO A 318 11.94 11.03 -16.15
CA PRO A 318 11.12 12.23 -16.32
C PRO A 318 10.68 12.42 -17.78
N GLY A 319 9.50 12.99 -17.96
CA GLY A 319 8.95 13.34 -19.28
C GLY A 319 7.64 12.61 -19.57
N ASP A 320 7.21 12.71 -20.83
CA ASP A 320 6.02 12.03 -21.32
C ASP A 320 6.28 10.52 -21.47
N ALA A 321 5.26 9.72 -21.15
CA ALA A 321 5.30 8.29 -21.36
C ALA A 321 5.36 7.96 -22.86
N ALA A 322 6.16 6.95 -23.22
CA ALA A 322 6.28 6.51 -24.59
C ALA A 322 4.98 5.87 -25.08
N ASP A 323 4.61 6.10 -26.35
CA ASP A 323 3.52 5.36 -27.00
C ASP A 323 3.84 3.86 -26.96
N ALA A 324 2.90 3.05 -26.44
CA ALA A 324 3.08 1.61 -26.38
C ALA A 324 2.84 0.92 -27.73
N GLY A 325 2.40 1.67 -28.75
CA GLY A 325 2.27 1.20 -30.12
C GLY A 325 0.97 0.47 -30.43
N VAL A 326 0.00 0.46 -29.51
CA VAL A 326 -1.32 -0.17 -29.72
C VAL A 326 -2.21 0.79 -30.49
N LYS A 327 -2.71 0.36 -31.65
CA LYS A 327 -3.44 1.18 -32.64
C LYS A 327 -4.91 0.75 -32.79
N PRO A 328 -5.79 1.63 -33.31
CA PRO A 328 -7.15 1.26 -33.64
C PRO A 328 -7.20 0.00 -34.54
N GLY A 329 -8.00 -0.99 -34.13
CA GLY A 329 -8.14 -2.26 -34.85
C GLY A 329 -7.23 -3.39 -34.33
N ASP A 330 -6.23 -3.09 -33.50
CA ASP A 330 -5.41 -4.13 -32.87
C ASP A 330 -6.26 -4.99 -31.93
N THR A 331 -6.03 -6.30 -32.00
CA THR A 331 -6.75 -7.31 -31.19
C THR A 331 -5.88 -7.93 -30.10
N SER A 332 -4.64 -7.45 -29.99
CA SER A 332 -3.64 -7.92 -29.03
C SER A 332 -2.56 -6.85 -28.81
N LEU A 333 -1.76 -7.02 -27.74
CA LEU A 333 -0.50 -6.30 -27.57
C LEU A 333 0.65 -7.26 -27.26
N LYS A 334 1.87 -6.81 -27.53
CA LYS A 334 3.09 -7.41 -26.97
C LYS A 334 3.30 -6.89 -25.54
N ALA A 335 2.73 -7.61 -24.58
CA ALA A 335 2.84 -7.31 -23.17
C ALA A 335 4.24 -7.64 -22.65
N GLY A 336 4.73 -6.80 -21.74
CA GLY A 336 5.96 -7.03 -21.00
C GLY A 336 5.80 -6.75 -19.53
N THR A 337 6.90 -6.72 -18.80
CA THR A 337 6.88 -6.53 -17.34
C THR A 337 6.51 -5.12 -16.91
N LEU A 338 6.71 -4.13 -17.78
CA LEU A 338 6.26 -2.75 -17.61
C LEU A 338 4.78 -2.63 -17.99
N PRO A 339 3.91 -2.11 -17.11
CA PRO A 339 2.52 -1.82 -17.42
C PRO A 339 2.34 -0.91 -18.63
N VAL A 340 1.29 -1.19 -19.39
CA VAL A 340 0.78 -0.35 -20.47
C VAL A 340 -0.64 0.08 -20.11
N LEU A 341 -0.95 1.37 -20.24
CA LEU A 341 -2.33 1.86 -20.21
C LEU A 341 -2.84 2.08 -21.63
N ILE A 342 -4.07 1.63 -21.89
CA ILE A 342 -4.75 1.75 -23.19
C ILE A 342 -6.08 2.44 -22.94
N TRP A 343 -6.29 3.59 -23.57
CA TRP A 343 -7.53 4.35 -23.47
C TRP A 343 -8.44 3.96 -24.62
N VAL A 344 -9.71 3.69 -24.33
CA VAL A 344 -10.70 3.31 -25.33
C VAL A 344 -12.01 4.09 -25.16
N LYS A 345 -12.76 4.21 -26.25
CA LYS A 345 -14.13 4.75 -26.27
C LYS A 345 -15.11 3.71 -26.80
#